data_AF-A0A178WVF8-F1
#
_entry.id   AF-A0A178WVF8-F1
#
_cell.length_a   1.000
_cell.length_b   1.000
_cell.length_c   1.000
_cell.angle_alpha   90.00
_cell.angle_beta   90.00
_cell.angle_gamma   90.00
#
_symmetry.space_group_name_H-M   'P 1'
#
loop_
_entity.id
_entity.type
_entity.pdbx_description
1 polymer ?
#
loop_
_entity_poly.entity_id
_entity_poly.type
_entity_poly.pdbx_seq_one_letter_code
_entity_poly.pdbx_strand_id
1 'polypeptide(L)'
;MRSTLAALKNLRSQNVFRRVVTLAGGLLLGASAAVAPAGAAEPAATTCQNVAVPVTAAGQAATIAGTLCTPPGATTVQILVHGWSYARYYWDAPYEPDTYSYVRAANKRGYATLNIDRLGDGQSTRPLSAFDNFYADVSTVHQVITALRDGRLGTPFSKVIEVGHSLGGIVTMTEAGLYKDVDAIMPTAIAHSLNYVNVVSKIIADDYPAALDPKFAAAGLDPAYLTSYPGTRGGFYLGSPSSTDPGVVAKDEQLKDTGNLVELATLAGYNVLNVDRTLNIPVYTVVGQHDPFICGLLGPSCSDSKALADFERPFYGPQATVVADVVPNTAHDLQLEKSAPESNARMLDFADKYVGAGNAVRNTAPGAAAATAVPQAPAPSLAAKAVNATVVQAVVPAVALLQRASNVVPGIGDNKDPIPGMAQALSTIGNLTDSLVGTFPEGVIAGT
;
A
#
# COMPACT_ATOMS: atom_id res chain seq x y z
N MET A 1 -41.83 -12.54 57.62
CA MET A 1 -41.80 -13.47 58.78
C MET A 1 -41.08 -12.77 59.95
N ARG A 2 -41.17 -13.36 61.16
CA ARG A 2 -40.46 -13.02 62.43
C ARG A 2 -39.05 -12.43 62.20
N SER A 3 -38.67 -11.25 62.72
CA SER A 3 -38.30 -10.91 64.13
C SER A 3 -37.14 -11.75 64.67
N THR A 4 -36.13 -11.24 65.40
CA THR A 4 -36.14 -10.22 66.48
C THR A 4 -35.03 -9.14 66.27
N LEU A 5 -34.36 -8.41 67.18
CA LEU A 5 -34.22 -8.38 68.65
C LEU A 5 -34.10 -6.92 69.22
N ALA A 6 -33.04 -6.59 69.98
CA ALA A 6 -32.91 -5.42 70.88
C ALA A 6 -31.41 -5.06 71.09
N ALA A 7 -31.00 -3.78 71.22
CA ALA A 7 -30.83 -2.96 72.46
C ALA A 7 -29.63 -3.40 73.36
N LEU A 8 -28.97 -2.58 74.20
CA LEU A 8 -29.42 -1.59 75.20
C LEU A 8 -28.28 -0.62 75.67
N LYS A 9 -28.66 0.56 76.21
CA LYS A 9 -27.97 1.34 77.30
C LYS A 9 -26.56 1.92 76.95
N ASN A 10 -25.96 2.93 77.62
CA ASN A 10 -26.16 3.66 78.90
C ASN A 10 -25.44 5.07 78.80
N LEU A 11 -25.34 6.04 79.74
CA LEU A 11 -25.72 6.16 81.18
C LEU A 11 -26.07 7.61 81.68
N ARG A 12 -25.09 8.41 82.17
CA ARG A 12 -25.13 9.66 83.01
C ARG A 12 -23.70 10.29 83.03
N SER A 13 -23.38 11.53 83.45
CA SER A 13 -24.11 12.74 83.93
C SER A 13 -23.15 13.96 84.05
N GLN A 14 -23.69 15.20 84.04
CA GLN A 14 -23.28 16.49 84.69
C GLN A 14 -21.86 16.63 85.30
N ASN A 15 -21.14 17.78 85.29
CA ASN A 15 -21.27 19.16 84.74
C ASN A 15 -19.81 19.79 84.78
N VAL A 16 -19.42 21.08 84.87
CA VAL A 16 -19.99 22.42 85.17
C VAL A 16 -19.05 23.57 84.66
N PHE A 17 -19.42 24.85 84.90
CA PHE A 17 -18.57 26.07 85.04
C PHE A 17 -17.95 26.80 83.80
N ARG A 18 -18.63 27.89 83.40
CA ARG A 18 -18.16 29.24 82.98
C ARG A 18 -16.73 29.37 82.38
N ARG A 19 -16.56 30.00 81.20
CA ARG A 19 -16.53 31.50 81.07
C ARG A 19 -16.54 32.02 79.61
N VAL A 20 -17.42 32.99 79.35
CA VAL A 20 -17.22 34.25 78.58
C VAL A 20 -17.00 34.18 77.03
N VAL A 21 -17.35 35.29 76.37
CA VAL A 21 -17.24 35.68 74.94
C VAL A 21 -18.29 35.11 73.98
N THR A 22 -19.01 36.04 73.34
CA THR A 22 -19.95 35.86 72.23
C THR A 22 -19.22 35.39 70.96
N LEU A 23 -19.77 34.41 70.25
CA LEU A 23 -19.34 34.06 68.90
C LEU A 23 -20.55 33.93 67.98
N ALA A 24 -20.60 34.76 66.95
CA ALA A 24 -21.66 34.73 65.96
C ALA A 24 -21.45 33.54 65.00
N GLY A 25 -22.20 32.46 65.21
CA GLY A 25 -22.21 31.29 64.33
C GLY A 25 -22.87 31.60 62.99
N GLY A 26 -22.14 32.26 62.09
CA GLY A 26 -22.56 32.44 60.70
C GLY A 26 -22.71 31.09 59.99
N LEU A 27 -23.62 31.00 59.01
CA LEU A 27 -23.83 29.80 58.22
C LEU A 27 -22.56 29.47 57.42
N LEU A 28 -21.80 28.47 57.89
CA LEU A 28 -20.90 27.71 57.01
C LEU A 28 -21.75 26.77 56.15
N LEU A 29 -22.36 27.35 55.13
CA LEU A 29 -22.80 26.63 53.93
C LEU A 29 -21.54 26.01 53.33
N GLY A 30 -21.32 24.73 53.62
CA GLY A 30 -20.24 23.94 53.05
C GLY A 30 -20.42 23.85 51.55
N ALA A 31 -19.76 24.75 50.82
CA ALA A 31 -19.70 24.73 49.37
C ALA A 31 -18.84 23.52 48.93
N SER A 32 -19.46 22.34 48.96
CA SER A 32 -18.98 21.15 48.27
C SER A 32 -18.99 21.43 46.77
N ALA A 33 -17.97 22.14 46.30
CA ALA A 33 -17.71 22.30 44.89
C ALA A 33 -17.59 20.90 44.30
N ALA A 34 -18.61 20.50 43.54
CA ALA A 34 -18.56 19.27 42.78
C ALA A 34 -17.46 19.44 41.74
N VAL A 35 -16.27 18.93 42.06
CA VAL A 35 -15.19 18.78 41.10
C VAL A 35 -15.73 17.84 40.04
N ALA A 36 -16.20 18.42 38.93
CA ALA A 36 -16.55 17.65 37.75
C ALA A 36 -15.33 16.76 37.43
N PRO A 37 -15.52 15.46 37.16
CA PRO A 37 -14.40 14.61 36.79
C PRO A 37 -13.70 15.29 35.63
N ALA A 38 -12.40 15.57 35.79
CA ALA A 38 -11.62 16.24 34.76
C ALA A 38 -11.80 15.45 33.47
N GLY A 39 -12.42 16.08 32.47
CA GLY A 39 -12.79 15.41 31.23
C GLY A 39 -11.54 14.73 30.68
N ALA A 40 -11.61 13.41 30.50
CA ALA A 40 -10.48 12.67 29.98
C ALA A 40 -10.10 13.32 28.64
N ALA A 41 -8.89 13.88 28.58
CA ALA A 41 -8.45 14.61 27.40
C ALA A 41 -8.57 13.67 26.20
N GLU A 42 -9.28 14.12 25.16
CA GLU A 42 -9.54 13.26 24.00
C GLU A 42 -8.21 12.73 23.46
N PRO A 43 -8.11 11.41 23.18
CA PRO A 43 -6.87 10.84 22.68
C PRO A 43 -6.52 11.54 21.37
N ALA A 44 -5.28 12.02 21.29
CA ALA A 44 -4.81 12.77 20.13
C ALA A 44 -5.14 12.02 18.83
N ALA A 45 -5.80 12.70 17.90
CA ALA A 45 -6.22 12.09 16.64
C ALA A 45 -5.15 12.23 15.56
N THR A 46 -5.06 11.23 14.68
CA THR A 46 -4.37 11.38 13.39
C THR A 46 -5.22 12.26 12.48
N THR A 47 -4.63 13.31 11.90
CA THR A 47 -5.29 14.10 10.86
C THR A 47 -5.12 13.39 9.52
N CYS A 48 -6.21 13.12 8.80
CA CYS A 48 -6.16 12.53 7.45
C CYS A 48 -6.79 13.48 6.43
N GLN A 49 -6.11 13.69 5.30
CA GLN A 49 -6.58 14.53 4.19
C GLN A 49 -6.35 13.85 2.85
N ASN A 50 -7.32 13.97 1.93
CA ASN A 50 -7.11 13.59 0.53
C ASN A 50 -6.19 14.62 -0.13
N VAL A 51 -5.17 14.14 -0.85
CA VAL A 51 -4.20 14.96 -1.58
C VAL A 51 -4.26 14.66 -3.08
N ALA A 52 -3.86 15.63 -3.88
CA ALA A 52 -3.70 15.53 -5.32
C ALA A 52 -2.36 16.17 -5.69
N VAL A 53 -1.40 15.36 -6.14
CA VAL A 53 -0.03 15.77 -6.45
C VAL A 53 0.10 15.96 -7.96
N PRO A 54 0.34 17.18 -8.47
CA PRO A 54 0.63 17.40 -9.89
C PRO A 54 1.97 16.75 -10.25
N VAL A 55 1.98 15.95 -11.32
CA VAL A 55 3.16 15.21 -11.81
C VAL A 55 3.25 15.29 -13.33
N THR A 56 4.41 14.93 -13.88
CA THR A 56 4.59 14.64 -15.30
C THR A 56 4.77 13.15 -15.50
N ALA A 57 3.96 12.54 -16.36
CA ALA A 57 3.99 11.12 -16.70
C ALA A 57 4.12 10.98 -18.23
N ALA A 58 5.14 10.29 -18.73
CA ALA A 58 5.40 10.13 -20.18
C ALA A 58 5.32 11.46 -20.98
N GLY A 59 5.87 12.55 -20.40
CA GLY A 59 5.83 13.90 -20.97
C GLY A 59 4.45 14.59 -20.96
N GLN A 60 3.40 13.97 -20.41
CA GLN A 60 2.07 14.54 -20.21
C GLN A 60 1.89 15.07 -18.78
N ALA A 61 1.08 16.11 -18.61
CA ALA A 61 0.66 16.56 -17.29
C ALA A 61 -0.40 15.62 -16.70
N ALA A 62 -0.14 15.11 -15.49
CA ALA A 62 -0.99 14.17 -14.78
C ALA A 62 -1.09 14.56 -13.30
N THR A 63 -1.83 13.77 -12.51
CA THR A 63 -2.03 13.99 -11.08
C THR A 63 -2.19 12.65 -10.36
N ILE A 64 -1.40 12.46 -9.30
CA ILE A 64 -1.50 11.31 -8.39
C ILE A 64 -2.40 11.69 -7.21
N ALA A 65 -3.44 10.89 -6.98
CA ALA A 65 -4.33 10.98 -5.84
C ALA A 65 -3.79 10.17 -4.67
N GLY A 66 -4.14 10.56 -3.44
CA GLY A 66 -3.82 9.75 -2.26
C GLY A 66 -4.44 10.27 -0.99
N THR A 67 -4.22 9.57 0.12
CA THR A 67 -4.66 9.99 1.46
C THR A 67 -3.45 10.19 2.37
N LEU A 68 -3.13 11.42 2.73
CA LEU A 68 -2.08 11.74 3.70
C LEU A 68 -2.68 11.73 5.11
N CYS A 69 -2.31 10.73 5.92
CA CYS A 69 -2.62 10.61 7.34
C CYS A 69 -1.37 10.94 8.18
N THR A 70 -1.48 11.86 9.14
CA THR A 70 -0.36 12.39 9.92
C THR A 70 -0.70 12.40 11.41
N PRO A 71 -0.05 11.55 12.24
CA PRO A 71 -0.08 11.66 13.69
C PRO A 71 0.60 12.96 14.15
N PRO A 72 0.15 13.60 15.25
CA PRO A 72 0.76 14.84 15.73
C PRO A 72 2.26 14.66 16.02
N GLY A 73 3.09 15.50 15.41
CA GLY A 73 4.55 15.46 15.55
C GLY A 73 5.28 14.45 14.67
N ALA A 74 4.60 13.77 13.73
CA ALA A 74 5.25 12.86 12.79
C ALA A 74 6.21 13.57 11.81
N THR A 75 7.48 13.17 11.85
CA THR A 75 8.54 13.64 10.92
C THR A 75 8.98 12.56 9.93
N THR A 76 8.51 11.33 10.11
CA THR A 76 8.73 10.18 9.23
C THR A 76 7.41 9.78 8.58
N VAL A 77 7.39 9.73 7.25
CA VAL A 77 6.24 9.27 6.45
C VAL A 77 6.55 7.93 5.78
N GLN A 78 5.53 7.10 5.64
CA GLN A 78 5.56 5.92 4.78
C GLN A 78 4.66 6.18 3.57
N ILE A 79 5.23 6.23 2.37
CA ILE A 79 4.45 6.27 1.12
C ILE A 79 4.13 4.83 0.71
N LEU A 80 2.86 4.55 0.43
CA LEU A 80 2.32 3.19 0.28
C LEU A 80 1.78 3.00 -1.14
N VAL A 81 2.47 2.17 -1.94
CA VAL A 81 2.22 1.91 -3.36
C VAL A 81 1.55 0.53 -3.52
N HIS A 82 0.41 0.45 -4.21
CA HIS A 82 -0.36 -0.80 -4.32
C HIS A 82 0.05 -1.65 -5.53
N GLY A 83 -0.46 -2.89 -5.59
CA GLY A 83 -0.25 -3.80 -6.71
C GLY A 83 -1.22 -3.58 -7.87
N TRP A 84 -1.06 -4.42 -8.89
CA TRP A 84 -1.94 -4.54 -10.06
C TRP A 84 -3.41 -4.80 -9.68
N SER A 85 -4.38 -4.09 -10.26
CA SER A 85 -5.83 -4.25 -10.00
C SER A 85 -6.29 -3.92 -8.57
N TYR A 86 -5.46 -3.19 -7.81
CA TYR A 86 -5.85 -2.55 -6.54
C TYR A 86 -5.84 -1.03 -6.71
N ALA A 87 -6.32 -0.31 -5.70
CA ALA A 87 -6.04 1.12 -5.52
C ALA A 87 -5.57 1.35 -4.07
N ARG A 88 -5.50 2.60 -3.58
CA ARG A 88 -5.00 2.89 -2.21
C ARG A 88 -5.70 2.13 -1.07
N TYR A 89 -6.90 1.59 -1.33
CA TYR A 89 -7.67 0.79 -0.37
C TYR A 89 -6.94 -0.47 0.10
N TYR A 90 -5.99 -1.03 -0.67
CA TYR A 90 -5.20 -2.18 -0.24
C TYR A 90 -4.46 -1.90 1.08
N TRP A 91 -3.99 -0.67 1.25
CA TRP A 91 -3.27 -0.21 2.46
C TRP A 91 -4.17 0.34 3.57
N ASP A 92 -5.44 0.63 3.28
CA ASP A 92 -6.43 1.13 4.24
C ASP A 92 -7.78 0.44 4.01
N ALA A 93 -7.80 -0.88 4.20
CA ALA A 93 -8.95 -1.71 3.86
C ALA A 93 -10.18 -1.33 4.71
N PRO A 94 -11.31 -0.93 4.11
CA PRO A 94 -12.48 -0.44 4.85
C PRO A 94 -13.37 -1.56 5.43
N TYR A 95 -13.02 -2.83 5.20
CA TYR A 95 -13.61 -3.99 5.88
C TYR A 95 -12.71 -4.37 7.06
N GLU A 96 -13.29 -4.53 8.25
CA GLU A 96 -12.58 -4.72 9.53
C GLU A 96 -11.25 -3.94 9.63
N PRO A 97 -11.28 -2.59 9.52
CA PRO A 97 -10.07 -1.79 9.32
C PRO A 97 -9.08 -1.85 10.49
N ASP A 98 -9.48 -2.21 11.71
CA ASP A 98 -8.53 -2.43 12.81
C ASP A 98 -7.75 -3.77 12.71
N THR A 99 -8.15 -4.66 11.80
CA THR A 99 -7.42 -5.86 11.36
C THR A 99 -6.60 -5.58 10.09
N TYR A 100 -7.22 -5.00 9.06
CA TYR A 100 -6.70 -4.98 7.68
C TYR A 100 -6.18 -3.61 7.19
N SER A 101 -6.22 -2.54 7.97
CA SER A 101 -5.62 -1.24 7.60
C SER A 101 -4.16 -1.14 8.07
N TYR A 102 -3.23 -1.24 7.13
CA TYR A 102 -1.82 -0.88 7.36
C TYR A 102 -1.70 0.57 7.84
N VAL A 103 -2.44 1.48 7.19
CA VAL A 103 -2.50 2.90 7.54
C VAL A 103 -2.83 3.07 9.02
N ARG A 104 -3.83 2.38 9.58
CA ARG A 104 -4.13 2.43 11.02
C ARG A 104 -3.01 1.86 11.88
N ALA A 105 -2.36 0.76 11.49
CA ALA A 105 -1.26 0.17 12.24
C ALA A 105 -0.05 1.12 12.30
N ALA A 106 0.35 1.69 11.17
CA ALA A 106 1.46 2.64 11.06
C ALA A 106 1.21 3.94 11.83
N ASN A 107 0.00 4.52 11.71
CA ASN A 107 -0.41 5.69 12.46
C ASN A 107 -0.39 5.42 13.99
N LYS A 108 -0.85 4.24 14.45
CA LYS A 108 -0.76 3.84 15.87
C LYS A 108 0.71 3.73 16.35
N ARG A 109 1.67 3.41 15.47
CA ARG A 109 3.12 3.45 15.79
C ARG A 109 3.76 4.84 15.66
N GLY A 110 3.00 5.86 15.25
CA GLY A 110 3.44 7.26 15.13
C GLY A 110 3.96 7.66 13.74
N TYR A 111 3.92 6.78 12.75
CA TYR A 111 4.31 7.12 11.38
C TYR A 111 3.19 7.90 10.68
N ALA A 112 3.56 8.94 9.92
CA ALA A 112 2.67 9.44 8.90
C ALA A 112 2.59 8.42 7.74
N THR A 113 1.50 8.44 6.99
CA THR A 113 1.23 7.53 5.88
C THR A 113 0.64 8.28 4.70
N LEU A 114 1.09 7.98 3.48
CA LEU A 114 0.47 8.40 2.24
C LEU A 114 0.24 7.18 1.34
N ASN A 115 -0.95 6.58 1.40
CA ASN A 115 -1.38 5.62 0.40
C ASN A 115 -1.89 6.37 -0.85
N ILE A 116 -1.24 6.12 -1.99
CA ILE A 116 -1.59 6.71 -3.28
C ILE A 116 -2.48 5.77 -4.08
N ASP A 117 -3.28 6.32 -5.00
CA ASP A 117 -3.69 5.57 -6.19
C ASP A 117 -2.61 5.81 -7.26
N ARG A 118 -2.12 4.77 -7.93
CA ARG A 118 -1.08 4.88 -8.98
C ARG A 118 -1.55 5.67 -10.21
N LEU A 119 -0.68 5.92 -11.18
CA LEU A 119 -1.13 6.33 -12.51
C LEU A 119 -2.06 5.24 -13.07
N GLY A 120 -3.02 5.61 -13.91
CA GLY A 120 -3.97 4.62 -14.46
C GLY A 120 -5.07 4.15 -13.51
N ASP A 121 -4.94 4.35 -12.18
CA ASP A 121 -5.79 3.69 -11.18
C ASP A 121 -6.56 4.65 -10.24
N GLY A 122 -7.60 4.11 -9.59
CA GLY A 122 -8.37 4.74 -8.52
C GLY A 122 -8.99 6.09 -8.92
N GLN A 123 -8.58 7.15 -8.21
CA GLN A 123 -8.95 8.55 -8.47
C GLN A 123 -7.83 9.36 -9.17
N SER A 124 -6.68 8.76 -9.47
CA SER A 124 -5.59 9.42 -10.17
C SER A 124 -5.93 9.70 -11.64
N THR A 125 -5.01 10.38 -12.33
CA THR A 125 -5.06 10.50 -13.78
C THR A 125 -5.00 9.12 -14.43
N ARG A 126 -6.06 8.76 -15.16
CA ARG A 126 -6.05 7.68 -16.15
C ARG A 126 -5.75 8.25 -17.54
N PRO A 127 -4.50 8.21 -18.04
CA PRO A 127 -4.19 8.68 -19.39
C PRO A 127 -4.61 7.63 -20.43
N LEU A 128 -4.26 7.86 -21.70
CA LEU A 128 -4.28 6.80 -22.71
C LEU A 128 -3.19 5.77 -22.40
N SER A 129 -3.47 4.47 -22.58
CA SER A 129 -2.66 3.38 -22.03
C SER A 129 -1.18 3.42 -22.39
N ALA A 130 -0.80 3.89 -23.59
CA ALA A 130 0.60 4.05 -24.00
C ALA A 130 1.43 4.98 -23.06
N PHE A 131 0.79 5.93 -22.40
CA PHE A 131 1.41 6.93 -21.53
C PHE A 131 1.39 6.55 -20.04
N ASP A 132 0.78 5.41 -19.73
CA ASP A 132 0.76 4.79 -18.41
C ASP A 132 1.54 3.47 -18.53
N ASN A 133 2.80 3.56 -18.14
CA ASN A 133 3.82 2.53 -18.35
C ASN A 133 4.80 2.52 -17.17
N PHE A 134 5.57 1.44 -17.03
CA PHE A 134 6.35 1.18 -15.82
C PHE A 134 7.33 2.33 -15.48
N TYR A 135 7.93 2.96 -16.49
CA TYR A 135 8.86 4.09 -16.31
C TYR A 135 8.14 5.39 -15.94
N ALA A 136 6.96 5.64 -16.50
CA ALA A 136 6.11 6.75 -16.09
C ALA A 136 5.70 6.58 -14.62
N ASP A 137 5.32 5.36 -14.22
CA ASP A 137 4.82 5.08 -12.88
C ASP A 137 5.90 5.32 -11.79
N VAL A 138 7.09 4.71 -11.95
CA VAL A 138 8.28 4.98 -11.12
C VAL A 138 8.60 6.48 -11.05
N SER A 139 8.55 7.18 -12.19
CA SER A 139 8.79 8.63 -12.22
C SER A 139 7.72 9.44 -11.49
N THR A 140 6.45 9.01 -11.47
CA THR A 140 5.40 9.70 -10.69
C THR A 140 5.52 9.45 -9.20
N VAL A 141 5.90 8.24 -8.75
CA VAL A 141 6.15 7.95 -7.33
C VAL A 141 7.29 8.81 -6.80
N HIS A 142 8.40 8.92 -7.55
CA HIS A 142 9.49 9.84 -7.25
C HIS A 142 9.04 11.30 -7.08
N GLN A 143 8.16 11.78 -7.96
CA GLN A 143 7.62 13.14 -7.86
C GLN A 143 6.73 13.34 -6.62
N VAL A 144 6.05 12.28 -6.13
CA VAL A 144 5.31 12.31 -4.85
C VAL A 144 6.26 12.28 -3.65
N ILE A 145 7.33 11.47 -3.69
CA ILE A 145 8.40 11.46 -2.66
C ILE A 145 9.03 12.85 -2.55
N THR A 146 9.44 13.44 -3.69
CA THR A 146 9.90 14.84 -3.76
C THR A 146 8.88 15.81 -3.14
N ALA A 147 7.58 15.66 -3.45
CA ALA A 147 6.54 16.53 -2.89
C ALA A 147 6.35 16.38 -1.35
N LEU A 148 6.61 15.20 -0.80
CA LEU A 148 6.64 14.93 0.66
C LEU A 148 7.87 15.57 1.32
N ARG A 149 9.06 15.46 0.72
CA ARG A 149 10.30 16.02 1.27
C ARG A 149 10.35 17.55 1.20
N ASP A 150 9.82 18.14 0.12
CA ASP A 150 9.68 19.59 -0.06
C ASP A 150 8.59 20.24 0.81
N GLY A 151 7.68 19.44 1.39
CA GLY A 151 6.53 19.98 2.12
C GLY A 151 5.43 20.57 1.22
N ARG A 152 5.36 20.18 -0.06
CA ARG A 152 4.30 20.64 -0.98
C ARG A 152 2.90 20.20 -0.55
N LEU A 153 2.81 19.25 0.38
CA LEU A 153 1.58 18.70 0.96
C LEU A 153 1.33 19.13 2.43
N GLY A 154 2.16 20.02 2.99
CA GLY A 154 2.06 20.48 4.38
C GLY A 154 3.42 20.68 5.04
N THR A 155 3.66 20.02 6.18
CA THR A 155 4.98 19.99 6.80
C THR A 155 5.91 19.07 5.99
N PRO A 156 7.16 19.47 5.66
CA PRO A 156 8.12 18.59 4.99
C PRO A 156 8.53 17.41 5.87
N PHE A 157 8.57 16.21 5.30
CA PHE A 157 9.01 15.01 6.02
C PHE A 157 10.53 14.84 5.96
N SER A 158 11.16 14.73 7.12
CA SER A 158 12.61 14.55 7.24
C SER A 158 13.08 13.14 6.90
N LYS A 159 12.17 12.16 6.95
CA LYS A 159 12.39 10.76 6.62
C LYS A 159 11.22 10.21 5.80
N VAL A 160 11.54 9.49 4.72
CA VAL A 160 10.57 8.79 3.87
C VAL A 160 10.94 7.31 3.82
N ILE A 161 9.98 6.43 4.11
CA ILE A 161 10.06 5.00 3.82
C ILE A 161 9.11 4.75 2.65
N GLU A 162 9.57 4.06 1.61
CA GLU A 162 8.66 3.59 0.56
C GLU A 162 8.25 2.13 0.82
N VAL A 163 6.96 1.85 0.67
CA VAL A 163 6.34 0.56 0.95
C VAL A 163 5.50 0.16 -0.25
N GLY A 164 5.93 -0.87 -0.97
CA GLY A 164 5.26 -1.32 -2.18
C GLY A 164 4.68 -2.71 -2.03
N HIS A 165 3.56 -2.99 -2.69
CA HIS A 165 2.96 -4.32 -2.76
C HIS A 165 2.96 -4.85 -4.19
N SER A 166 3.42 -6.09 -4.37
CA SER A 166 3.42 -6.79 -5.66
C SER A 166 4.15 -5.94 -6.72
N LEU A 167 3.47 -5.60 -7.82
CA LEU A 167 3.91 -4.66 -8.85
C LEU A 167 4.37 -3.30 -8.30
N GLY A 168 3.64 -2.73 -7.32
CA GLY A 168 4.05 -1.52 -6.61
C GLY A 168 5.34 -1.71 -5.81
N GLY A 169 5.65 -2.93 -5.37
CA GLY A 169 6.94 -3.29 -4.78
C GLY A 169 8.08 -3.34 -5.80
N ILE A 170 7.81 -3.68 -7.06
CA ILE A 170 8.79 -3.55 -8.16
C ILE A 170 9.05 -2.07 -8.45
N VAL A 171 8.00 -1.25 -8.49
CA VAL A 171 8.10 0.22 -8.58
C VAL A 171 9.01 0.74 -7.45
N THR A 172 8.77 0.36 -6.20
CA THR A 172 9.58 0.75 -5.03
C THR A 172 11.05 0.35 -5.10
N MET A 173 11.37 -0.88 -5.53
CA MET A 173 12.78 -1.29 -5.68
C MET A 173 13.47 -0.52 -6.82
N THR A 174 12.72 -0.07 -7.82
CA THR A 174 13.23 0.65 -9.00
C THR A 174 13.39 2.15 -8.73
N GLU A 175 12.41 2.78 -8.07
CA GLU A 175 12.45 4.18 -7.63
C GLU A 175 13.67 4.43 -6.75
N ALA A 176 13.74 3.71 -5.62
CA ALA A 176 14.81 3.87 -4.65
C ALA A 176 16.20 3.56 -5.24
N GLY A 177 16.25 2.61 -6.20
CA GLY A 177 17.46 2.28 -6.94
C GLY A 177 17.95 3.41 -7.84
N LEU A 178 17.05 4.14 -8.50
CA LEU A 178 17.40 5.20 -9.46
C LEU A 178 17.60 6.57 -8.79
N TYR A 179 16.70 6.95 -7.88
CA TYR A 179 16.63 8.32 -7.34
C TYR A 179 17.29 8.46 -5.97
N LYS A 180 17.31 7.40 -5.16
CA LYS A 180 18.06 7.29 -3.88
C LYS A 180 17.69 8.37 -2.85
N ASP A 181 16.48 8.93 -2.94
CA ASP A 181 15.93 9.96 -2.05
C ASP A 181 14.92 9.41 -1.01
N VAL A 182 14.90 8.09 -0.79
CA VAL A 182 14.22 7.42 0.32
C VAL A 182 15.21 6.89 1.38
N ASP A 183 14.76 6.77 2.63
CA ASP A 183 15.60 6.40 3.77
C ASP A 183 15.58 4.91 4.12
N ALA A 184 14.56 4.18 3.64
CA ALA A 184 14.45 2.72 3.65
C ALA A 184 13.36 2.29 2.65
N ILE A 185 13.37 1.04 2.21
CA ILE A 185 12.28 0.44 1.43
C ILE A 185 11.73 -0.84 2.07
N MET A 186 10.43 -1.08 1.87
CA MET A 186 9.72 -2.27 2.32
C MET A 186 8.91 -2.91 1.17
N PRO A 187 9.56 -3.59 0.20
CA PRO A 187 8.87 -4.40 -0.81
C PRO A 187 8.10 -5.58 -0.18
N THR A 188 6.81 -5.70 -0.50
CA THR A 188 5.91 -6.75 0.00
C THR A 188 5.27 -7.54 -1.13
N ALA A 189 5.04 -8.84 -0.94
CA ALA A 189 4.56 -9.77 -1.97
C ALA A 189 5.42 -9.79 -3.26
N ILE A 190 6.71 -9.45 -3.12
CA ILE A 190 7.66 -9.36 -4.22
C ILE A 190 9.06 -9.73 -3.73
N ALA A 191 9.90 -10.20 -4.63
CA ALA A 191 11.33 -10.41 -4.45
C ALA A 191 12.01 -10.31 -5.82
N HIS A 192 13.33 -10.50 -5.88
CA HIS A 192 14.12 -10.54 -7.12
C HIS A 192 13.93 -11.83 -7.95
N SER A 193 12.73 -12.41 -7.94
CA SER A 193 12.27 -13.40 -8.91
C SER A 193 10.75 -13.32 -9.04
N LEU A 194 10.25 -13.63 -10.24
CA LEU A 194 8.83 -13.70 -10.55
C LEU A 194 8.53 -15.04 -11.24
N ASN A 195 7.50 -15.72 -10.76
CA ASN A 195 6.88 -16.82 -11.48
C ASN A 195 6.01 -16.23 -12.61
N TYR A 196 6.66 -15.87 -13.72
CA TYR A 196 6.01 -15.35 -14.94
C TYR A 196 4.90 -16.26 -15.48
N VAL A 197 5.00 -17.57 -15.23
CA VAL A 197 3.95 -18.53 -15.57
C VAL A 197 2.68 -18.27 -14.76
N ASN A 198 2.79 -18.07 -13.45
CA ASN A 198 1.65 -17.74 -12.59
C ASN A 198 1.14 -16.31 -12.80
N VAL A 199 2.01 -15.34 -13.11
CA VAL A 199 1.58 -14.00 -13.58
C VAL A 199 0.65 -14.13 -14.79
N VAL A 200 0.96 -15.02 -15.73
CA VAL A 200 0.17 -15.16 -16.96
C VAL A 200 -1.08 -16.01 -16.76
N SER A 201 -1.03 -17.07 -15.94
CA SER A 201 -2.18 -17.94 -15.70
C SER A 201 -3.17 -17.43 -14.64
N LYS A 202 -2.75 -16.51 -13.74
CA LYS A 202 -3.57 -15.97 -12.63
C LYS A 202 -3.80 -14.45 -12.68
N ILE A 203 -3.18 -13.75 -13.64
CA ILE A 203 -3.47 -12.34 -13.93
C ILE A 203 -3.91 -12.23 -15.39
N ILE A 204 -3.03 -12.39 -16.38
CA ILE A 204 -3.37 -12.15 -17.80
C ILE A 204 -4.53 -13.02 -18.33
N ALA A 205 -4.65 -14.26 -17.85
CA ALA A 205 -5.76 -15.16 -18.22
C ALA A 205 -7.04 -14.93 -17.41
N ASP A 206 -6.93 -14.44 -16.18
CA ASP A 206 -8.03 -14.15 -15.25
C ASP A 206 -8.51 -12.69 -15.30
N ASP A 207 -7.90 -11.87 -16.15
CA ASP A 207 -8.23 -10.47 -16.45
C ASP A 207 -8.88 -10.29 -17.83
N TYR A 208 -9.62 -9.19 -18.00
CA TYR A 208 -10.27 -8.79 -19.26
C TYR A 208 -10.33 -7.25 -19.41
N PRO A 209 -10.56 -6.73 -20.64
CA PRO A 209 -10.59 -5.28 -20.88
C PRO A 209 -11.60 -4.56 -19.99
N ALA A 210 -11.12 -3.61 -19.19
CA ALA A 210 -11.89 -2.97 -18.12
C ALA A 210 -13.18 -2.29 -18.60
N ALA A 211 -13.19 -1.78 -19.83
CA ALA A 211 -14.38 -1.21 -20.49
C ALA A 211 -15.54 -2.21 -20.67
N LEU A 212 -15.33 -3.51 -20.45
CA LEU A 212 -16.35 -4.56 -20.45
C LEU A 212 -16.86 -4.91 -19.03
N ASP A 213 -16.18 -4.46 -17.97
CA ASP A 213 -16.67 -4.61 -16.59
C ASP A 213 -17.69 -3.50 -16.27
N PRO A 214 -18.87 -3.81 -15.69
CA PRO A 214 -19.86 -2.82 -15.30
C PRO A 214 -19.34 -1.67 -14.43
N LYS A 215 -18.23 -1.86 -13.70
CA LYS A 215 -17.57 -0.84 -12.89
C LYS A 215 -16.86 0.24 -13.72
N PHE A 216 -16.25 -0.11 -14.86
CA PHE A 216 -15.46 0.82 -15.69
C PHE A 216 -16.03 1.06 -17.10
N ALA A 217 -17.14 0.44 -17.47
CA ALA A 217 -17.82 0.65 -18.77
C ALA A 217 -18.15 2.13 -19.08
N ALA A 218 -18.29 2.99 -18.06
CA ALA A 218 -18.51 4.43 -18.21
C ALA A 218 -17.22 5.29 -18.10
N ALA A 219 -16.07 4.70 -17.80
CA ALA A 219 -14.81 5.41 -17.55
C ALA A 219 -14.04 5.80 -18.84
N GLY A 220 -14.44 5.29 -20.00
CA GLY A 220 -13.87 5.68 -21.30
C GLY A 220 -12.47 5.13 -21.58
N LEU A 221 -12.05 4.08 -20.86
CA LEU A 221 -10.74 3.44 -20.98
C LEU A 221 -10.57 2.71 -22.31
N ASP A 222 -9.34 2.69 -22.83
CA ASP A 222 -9.01 1.91 -24.03
C ASP A 222 -8.71 0.43 -23.70
N PRO A 223 -8.73 -0.49 -24.70
CA PRO A 223 -8.73 -1.93 -24.43
C PRO A 223 -7.46 -2.54 -23.82
N ALA A 224 -6.39 -1.76 -23.60
CA ALA A 224 -5.20 -2.22 -22.89
C ALA A 224 -5.27 -2.00 -21.36
N TYR A 225 -6.25 -1.24 -20.87
CA TYR A 225 -6.64 -1.30 -19.45
C TYR A 225 -7.44 -2.57 -19.19
N LEU A 226 -6.98 -3.36 -18.22
CA LEU A 226 -7.54 -4.63 -17.80
C LEU A 226 -8.07 -4.54 -16.36
N THR A 227 -8.92 -5.49 -15.97
CA THR A 227 -9.32 -5.77 -14.58
C THR A 227 -9.70 -7.24 -14.45
N SER A 228 -9.77 -7.77 -13.23
CA SER A 228 -10.08 -9.19 -12.97
C SER A 228 -11.51 -9.55 -13.37
N TYR A 229 -11.70 -10.73 -13.98
CA TYR A 229 -13.04 -11.32 -14.14
C TYR A 229 -13.73 -11.46 -12.76
N PRO A 230 -15.05 -11.20 -12.67
CA PRO A 230 -15.76 -11.27 -11.39
C PRO A 230 -15.60 -12.62 -10.67
N GLY A 231 -14.88 -12.60 -9.54
CA GLY A 231 -14.66 -13.77 -8.68
C GLY A 231 -13.34 -14.51 -8.88
N THR A 232 -12.47 -14.12 -9.83
CA THR A 232 -11.14 -14.79 -10.01
C THR A 232 -10.12 -14.37 -8.96
N ARG A 233 -10.31 -13.21 -8.31
CA ARG A 233 -9.39 -12.60 -7.32
C ARG A 233 -9.03 -13.50 -6.14
N GLY A 234 -9.81 -14.54 -5.85
CA GLY A 234 -9.43 -15.60 -4.91
C GLY A 234 -8.06 -16.24 -5.22
N GLY A 235 -7.56 -16.12 -6.44
CA GLY A 235 -6.23 -16.56 -6.86
C GLY A 235 -5.03 -15.88 -6.19
N PHE A 236 -5.21 -14.75 -5.51
CA PHE A 236 -4.17 -14.03 -4.75
C PHE A 236 -4.08 -14.46 -3.27
N TYR A 237 -5.11 -15.14 -2.75
CA TYR A 237 -5.25 -15.51 -1.34
C TYR A 237 -4.98 -17.01 -1.12
N LEU A 238 -4.71 -17.43 0.12
CA LEU A 238 -4.60 -18.86 0.45
C LEU A 238 -5.97 -19.58 0.41
N GLY A 239 -7.08 -18.85 0.48
CA GLY A 239 -8.43 -19.33 0.16
C GLY A 239 -9.09 -20.21 1.23
N SER A 240 -8.44 -20.43 2.38
CA SER A 240 -9.01 -21.16 3.52
C SER A 240 -9.73 -20.21 4.49
N PRO A 241 -10.89 -20.57 5.07
CA PRO A 241 -11.52 -19.78 6.14
C PRO A 241 -10.64 -19.53 7.38
N SER A 242 -9.56 -20.30 7.56
CA SER A 242 -8.57 -20.10 8.64
C SER A 242 -7.53 -19.01 8.34
N SER A 243 -7.20 -18.77 7.07
CA SER A 243 -6.22 -17.77 6.61
C SER A 243 -6.87 -16.52 6.05
N THR A 244 -8.03 -16.67 5.44
CA THR A 244 -8.69 -15.67 4.60
C THR A 244 -10.10 -15.42 5.14
N ASP A 245 -10.61 -14.20 5.05
CA ASP A 245 -12.02 -13.93 5.29
C ASP A 245 -12.82 -13.81 3.99
N PRO A 246 -13.91 -14.58 3.77
CA PRO A 246 -14.73 -14.38 2.58
C PRO A 246 -15.31 -12.96 2.50
N GLY A 247 -15.48 -12.26 3.63
CA GLY A 247 -15.94 -10.86 3.66
C GLY A 247 -14.89 -9.87 3.12
N VAL A 248 -13.60 -10.10 3.35
CA VAL A 248 -12.55 -9.21 2.82
C VAL A 248 -12.30 -9.46 1.34
N VAL A 249 -12.35 -10.71 0.86
CA VAL A 249 -12.29 -11.04 -0.57
C VAL A 249 -13.49 -10.47 -1.34
N ALA A 250 -14.70 -10.56 -0.76
CA ALA A 250 -15.90 -9.95 -1.35
C ALA A 250 -15.83 -8.41 -1.35
N LYS A 251 -15.12 -7.80 -0.38
CA LYS A 251 -14.89 -6.36 -0.37
C LYS A 251 -13.83 -5.95 -1.39
N ASP A 252 -12.77 -6.73 -1.54
CA ASP A 252 -11.72 -6.54 -2.53
C ASP A 252 -12.27 -6.64 -3.96
N GLU A 253 -13.09 -7.65 -4.29
CA GLU A 253 -13.79 -7.73 -5.59
C GLU A 253 -14.69 -6.50 -5.86
N GLN A 254 -15.35 -5.94 -4.83
CA GLN A 254 -16.09 -4.69 -4.97
C GLN A 254 -15.16 -3.48 -5.23
N LEU A 255 -13.98 -3.46 -4.59
CA LEU A 255 -13.06 -2.33 -4.61
C LEU A 255 -12.03 -2.38 -5.75
N LYS A 256 -11.79 -3.55 -6.36
CA LYS A 256 -10.81 -3.83 -7.43
C LYS A 256 -10.67 -2.70 -8.43
N ASP A 257 -9.46 -2.37 -8.81
CA ASP A 257 -9.20 -1.30 -9.76
C ASP A 257 -8.69 -1.86 -11.10
N THR A 258 -7.98 -1.06 -11.86
CA THR A 258 -7.41 -1.44 -13.16
C THR A 258 -5.97 -1.94 -13.05
N GLY A 259 -5.47 -2.45 -14.16
CA GLY A 259 -4.06 -2.53 -14.46
C GLY A 259 -3.85 -2.28 -15.95
N ASN A 260 -2.70 -1.75 -16.35
CA ASN A 260 -2.42 -1.42 -17.74
C ASN A 260 -1.39 -2.37 -18.34
N LEU A 261 -1.75 -3.06 -19.43
CA LEU A 261 -0.85 -4.03 -20.06
C LEU A 261 0.42 -3.40 -20.67
N VAL A 262 0.38 -2.11 -21.04
CA VAL A 262 1.59 -1.38 -21.47
C VAL A 262 2.60 -1.30 -20.31
N GLU A 263 2.12 -1.18 -19.08
CA GLU A 263 2.94 -1.25 -17.87
C GLU A 263 3.64 -2.61 -17.74
N LEU A 264 2.90 -3.72 -17.82
CA LEU A 264 3.48 -5.07 -17.75
C LEU A 264 4.43 -5.39 -18.92
N ALA A 265 4.19 -4.84 -20.11
CA ALA A 265 5.05 -5.06 -21.27
C ALA A 265 6.35 -4.23 -21.22
N THR A 266 6.30 -3.00 -20.68
CA THR A 266 7.51 -2.20 -20.42
C THR A 266 8.30 -2.74 -19.23
N LEU A 267 7.61 -3.21 -18.17
CA LEU A 267 8.22 -3.99 -17.10
C LEU A 267 8.90 -5.27 -17.62
N ALA A 268 8.33 -5.98 -18.59
CA ALA A 268 8.97 -7.15 -19.18
C ALA A 268 10.27 -6.83 -19.97
N GLY A 269 10.48 -5.56 -20.34
CA GLY A 269 11.78 -5.06 -20.82
C GLY A 269 12.73 -4.67 -19.69
N TYR A 270 12.20 -4.25 -18.54
CA TYR A 270 12.96 -3.92 -17.35
C TYR A 270 13.38 -5.18 -16.57
N ASN A 271 14.67 -5.50 -16.61
CA ASN A 271 15.19 -6.64 -15.86
C ASN A 271 15.15 -6.36 -14.34
N VAL A 272 14.18 -6.94 -13.62
CA VAL A 272 14.05 -6.85 -12.15
C VAL A 272 15.30 -7.33 -11.40
N LEU A 273 16.21 -8.09 -12.04
CA LEU A 273 17.51 -8.48 -11.48
C LEU A 273 18.57 -7.35 -11.50
N ASN A 274 18.25 -6.19 -12.09
CA ASN A 274 19.13 -5.02 -12.21
C ASN A 274 18.73 -3.86 -11.27
N VAL A 275 18.03 -4.12 -10.18
CA VAL A 275 17.93 -3.18 -9.06
C VAL A 275 19.34 -2.79 -8.59
N ASP A 276 19.50 -1.54 -8.15
CA ASP A 276 20.82 -0.92 -8.08
C ASP A 276 21.71 -1.51 -6.97
N ARG A 277 22.79 -2.17 -7.38
CA ARG A 277 23.90 -2.68 -6.53
C ARG A 277 24.76 -1.59 -5.89
N THR A 278 24.30 -0.34 -5.90
CA THR A 278 24.82 0.81 -5.14
C THR A 278 23.77 1.40 -4.19
N LEU A 279 22.55 0.85 -4.14
CA LEU A 279 21.52 1.20 -3.16
C LEU A 279 21.92 0.68 -1.77
N ASN A 280 22.45 1.56 -0.93
CA ASN A 280 23.08 1.23 0.35
C ASN A 280 22.21 1.61 1.58
N ILE A 281 20.90 1.40 1.50
CA ILE A 281 19.93 1.72 2.56
C ILE A 281 19.44 0.45 3.30
N PRO A 282 18.64 0.58 4.38
CA PRO A 282 17.86 -0.53 4.93
C PRO A 282 16.76 -0.98 3.96
N VAL A 283 16.61 -2.29 3.80
CA VAL A 283 15.64 -2.93 2.90
C VAL A 283 14.90 -4.03 3.68
N TYR A 284 13.59 -4.16 3.49
CA TYR A 284 12.79 -5.23 4.09
C TYR A 284 11.85 -5.92 3.11
N THR A 285 12.22 -7.12 2.66
CA THR A 285 11.43 -7.91 1.70
C THR A 285 10.49 -8.87 2.45
N VAL A 286 9.17 -8.72 2.29
CA VAL A 286 8.16 -9.51 3.02
C VAL A 286 7.25 -10.29 2.08
N VAL A 287 7.18 -11.62 2.22
CA VAL A 287 6.36 -12.48 1.36
C VAL A 287 5.53 -13.48 2.17
N GLY A 288 4.39 -13.89 1.64
CA GLY A 288 3.64 -15.02 2.20
C GLY A 288 4.34 -16.34 1.93
N GLN A 289 4.28 -17.27 2.90
CA GLN A 289 4.81 -18.64 2.77
C GLN A 289 4.27 -19.42 1.56
N HIS A 290 3.10 -19.03 1.06
CA HIS A 290 2.40 -19.66 -0.05
C HIS A 290 2.11 -18.68 -1.20
N ASP A 291 2.87 -17.57 -1.29
CA ASP A 291 2.73 -16.61 -2.39
C ASP A 291 2.98 -17.32 -3.75
N PRO A 292 1.98 -17.43 -4.63
CA PRO A 292 2.10 -18.20 -5.87
C PRO A 292 2.94 -17.48 -6.94
N PHE A 293 3.18 -16.18 -6.81
CA PHE A 293 3.95 -15.40 -7.77
C PHE A 293 5.44 -15.38 -7.41
N ILE A 294 5.79 -15.53 -6.13
CA ILE A 294 7.18 -15.46 -5.66
C ILE A 294 7.76 -16.82 -5.26
N CYS A 295 6.97 -17.72 -4.70
CA CYS A 295 7.50 -18.91 -4.03
C CYS A 295 7.52 -20.17 -4.92
N GLY A 296 8.60 -20.95 -4.82
CA GLY A 296 8.68 -22.30 -5.39
C GLY A 296 9.70 -22.45 -6.52
N LEU A 297 9.36 -23.23 -7.56
CA LEU A 297 10.30 -23.55 -8.63
C LEU A 297 10.64 -22.29 -9.46
N LEU A 298 11.94 -21.99 -9.58
CA LEU A 298 12.52 -20.74 -10.12
C LEU A 298 12.35 -19.49 -9.25
N GLY A 299 11.64 -19.58 -8.12
CA GLY A 299 11.56 -18.53 -7.10
C GLY A 299 12.52 -18.75 -5.91
N PRO A 300 12.63 -17.80 -4.98
CA PRO A 300 13.23 -18.03 -3.66
C PRO A 300 12.49 -19.12 -2.84
N SER A 301 13.19 -19.66 -1.84
CA SER A 301 12.57 -20.58 -0.88
C SER A 301 11.86 -19.83 0.24
N CYS A 302 10.53 -19.66 0.10
CA CYS A 302 9.66 -19.10 1.14
C CYS A 302 9.40 -20.06 2.32
N SER A 303 10.38 -20.90 2.67
CA SER A 303 10.33 -21.79 3.85
C SER A 303 11.02 -21.18 5.07
N ASP A 304 11.83 -20.14 4.88
CA ASP A 304 12.72 -19.57 5.89
C ASP A 304 13.03 -18.09 5.56
N SER A 305 12.83 -17.20 6.54
CA SER A 305 13.16 -15.77 6.43
C SER A 305 14.64 -15.53 6.12
N LYS A 306 15.56 -16.37 6.62
CA LYS A 306 17.00 -16.22 6.32
C LYS A 306 17.32 -16.59 4.87
N ALA A 307 16.79 -17.70 4.35
CA ALA A 307 16.98 -18.08 2.95
C ALA A 307 16.50 -16.97 1.97
N LEU A 308 15.39 -16.30 2.28
CA LEU A 308 14.91 -15.14 1.53
C LEU A 308 15.86 -13.93 1.67
N ALA A 309 16.33 -13.62 2.89
CA ALA A 309 17.25 -12.49 3.13
C ALA A 309 18.66 -12.72 2.53
N ASP A 310 19.08 -13.97 2.35
CA ASP A 310 20.29 -14.37 1.64
C ASP A 310 20.09 -14.31 0.12
N PHE A 311 18.92 -14.73 -0.38
CA PHE A 311 18.54 -14.61 -1.80
C PHE A 311 18.49 -13.15 -2.27
N GLU A 312 17.87 -12.27 -1.49
CA GLU A 312 17.76 -10.83 -1.80
C GLU A 312 19.12 -10.10 -1.74
N ARG A 313 20.13 -10.64 -1.03
CA ARG A 313 21.41 -9.96 -0.79
C ARG A 313 22.13 -9.44 -2.03
N PRO A 314 22.26 -10.19 -3.14
CA PRO A 314 23.12 -9.81 -4.26
C PRO A 314 22.54 -8.74 -5.20
N PHE A 315 21.36 -8.21 -4.88
CA PHE A 315 20.67 -7.20 -5.69
C PHE A 315 20.82 -5.76 -5.15
N TYR A 316 21.29 -5.61 -3.92
CA TYR A 316 21.48 -4.32 -3.26
C TYR A 316 22.96 -3.99 -3.03
N GLY A 317 23.24 -2.79 -2.54
CA GLY A 317 24.60 -2.31 -2.29
C GLY A 317 25.37 -3.07 -1.21
N PRO A 318 26.71 -3.06 -1.25
CA PRO A 318 27.55 -3.80 -0.30
C PRO A 318 27.48 -3.31 1.16
N GLN A 319 26.86 -2.15 1.42
CA GLN A 319 26.56 -1.61 2.75
C GLN A 319 25.05 -1.65 3.08
N ALA A 320 24.21 -2.16 2.17
CA ALA A 320 22.77 -2.25 2.38
C ALA A 320 22.42 -3.21 3.53
N THR A 321 21.49 -2.78 4.39
CA THR A 321 20.96 -3.65 5.45
C THR A 321 19.69 -4.31 4.96
N VAL A 322 19.86 -5.36 4.15
CA VAL A 322 18.74 -6.20 3.70
C VAL A 322 18.31 -7.13 4.83
N VAL A 323 17.02 -7.09 5.14
CA VAL A 323 16.27 -7.99 6.01
C VAL A 323 15.15 -8.57 5.17
N ALA A 324 14.69 -9.78 5.47
CA ALA A 324 13.50 -10.33 4.82
C ALA A 324 12.71 -11.21 5.78
N ASP A 325 11.43 -11.43 5.45
CA ASP A 325 10.55 -12.28 6.24
C ASP A 325 9.57 -13.09 5.40
N VAL A 326 9.37 -14.32 5.85
CA VAL A 326 8.27 -15.19 5.42
C VAL A 326 7.15 -15.13 6.45
N VAL A 327 5.94 -14.78 6.01
CA VAL A 327 4.73 -14.78 6.85
C VAL A 327 4.00 -16.13 6.70
N PRO A 328 3.86 -16.94 7.76
CA PRO A 328 3.25 -18.27 7.68
C PRO A 328 1.79 -18.25 7.21
N ASN A 329 1.33 -19.34 6.60
CA ASN A 329 -0.09 -19.55 6.20
C ASN A 329 -0.70 -18.35 5.42
N THR A 330 0.10 -17.69 4.59
CA THR A 330 -0.26 -16.45 3.86
C THR A 330 0.14 -16.59 2.40
N ALA A 331 -0.69 -16.12 1.47
CA ALA A 331 -0.37 -16.01 0.04
C ALA A 331 0.14 -14.60 -0.34
N HIS A 332 -0.38 -14.00 -1.42
CA HIS A 332 0.14 -12.74 -1.96
C HIS A 332 -0.36 -11.51 -1.18
N ASP A 333 -1.66 -11.48 -0.85
CA ASP A 333 -2.32 -10.30 -0.28
C ASP A 333 -2.10 -10.18 1.24
N LEU A 334 -0.86 -9.94 1.66
CA LEU A 334 -0.47 -9.87 3.07
C LEU A 334 -1.28 -8.88 3.92
N GLN A 335 -1.88 -7.85 3.31
CA GLN A 335 -2.75 -6.87 3.99
C GLN A 335 -4.22 -7.28 4.08
N LEU A 336 -4.65 -8.29 3.32
CA LEU A 336 -6.04 -8.75 3.24
C LEU A 336 -6.21 -10.21 3.72
N GLU A 337 -5.12 -10.94 3.97
CA GLU A 337 -5.13 -12.20 4.72
C GLU A 337 -5.20 -11.95 6.25
N LYS A 338 -5.71 -12.90 7.04
CA LYS A 338 -5.87 -12.80 8.51
C LYS A 338 -4.54 -12.67 9.27
N SER A 339 -3.42 -12.88 8.58
CA SER A 339 -2.06 -12.60 9.04
C SER A 339 -1.66 -11.12 8.94
N ALA A 340 -2.47 -10.23 8.36
CA ALA A 340 -2.16 -8.80 8.23
C ALA A 340 -1.69 -8.15 9.56
N PRO A 341 -2.30 -8.39 10.74
CA PRO A 341 -1.77 -7.87 12.00
C PRO A 341 -0.34 -8.33 12.34
N GLU A 342 0.05 -9.55 11.92
CA GLU A 342 1.42 -10.06 12.08
C GLU A 342 2.37 -9.42 11.08
N SER A 343 2.02 -9.43 9.79
CA SER A 343 2.77 -8.73 8.72
C SER A 343 3.08 -7.28 9.12
N ASN A 344 2.07 -6.59 9.66
CA ASN A 344 2.11 -5.18 9.99
C ASN A 344 2.95 -4.93 11.24
N ALA A 345 2.92 -5.83 12.22
CA ALA A 345 3.84 -5.79 13.35
C ALA A 345 5.29 -5.90 12.88
N ARG A 346 5.63 -6.90 12.04
CA ARG A 346 7.02 -7.09 11.59
C ARG A 346 7.54 -5.92 10.74
N MET A 347 6.73 -5.39 9.81
CA MET A 347 7.06 -4.20 9.01
C MET A 347 7.30 -2.96 9.89
N LEU A 348 6.48 -2.75 10.90
CA LEU A 348 6.61 -1.59 11.79
C LEU A 348 7.74 -1.77 12.82
N ASP A 349 8.12 -3.00 13.16
CA ASP A 349 9.32 -3.30 13.96
C ASP A 349 10.61 -3.09 13.15
N PHE A 350 10.63 -3.43 11.86
CA PHE A 350 11.71 -3.00 10.95
C PHE A 350 11.79 -1.48 10.88
N ALA A 351 10.67 -0.79 10.63
CA ALA A 351 10.63 0.66 10.52
C ALA A 351 11.11 1.35 11.82
N ASP A 352 10.71 0.88 13.00
CA ASP A 352 11.14 1.44 14.30
C ASP A 352 12.64 1.19 14.54
N LYS A 353 13.17 0.05 14.09
CA LYS A 353 14.58 -0.35 14.28
C LYS A 353 15.56 0.41 13.37
N TYR A 354 15.17 0.70 12.13
CA TYR A 354 16.10 1.22 11.11
C TYR A 354 15.88 2.69 10.71
N VAL A 355 14.70 3.27 10.99
CA VAL A 355 14.40 4.68 10.63
C VAL A 355 13.80 5.46 11.81
N GLY A 356 12.84 4.84 12.52
CA GLY A 356 12.12 5.43 13.66
C GLY A 356 11.01 6.42 13.28
N ALA A 357 9.94 6.46 14.08
CA ALA A 357 8.83 7.42 13.93
C ALA A 357 9.15 8.84 14.44
N GLY A 358 10.34 9.07 15.01
CA GLY A 358 10.68 10.31 15.71
C GLY A 358 9.87 10.50 17.00
N ASN A 359 9.58 11.76 17.34
CA ASN A 359 8.85 12.15 18.56
C ASN A 359 7.31 12.21 18.36
N ALA A 360 6.79 11.50 17.35
CA ALA A 360 5.37 11.48 17.03
C ALA A 360 4.52 10.90 18.17
N VAL A 361 3.31 11.42 18.35
CA VAL A 361 2.33 10.82 19.27
C VAL A 361 1.92 9.45 18.74
N ARG A 362 2.06 8.42 19.58
CA ARG A 362 1.66 7.02 19.30
C ARG A 362 0.28 6.72 19.87
N ASN A 363 -0.34 5.64 19.38
CA ASN A 363 -1.68 5.18 19.74
C ASN A 363 -2.77 6.25 19.55
N THR A 364 -2.65 7.05 18.50
CA THR A 364 -3.63 8.07 18.13
C THR A 364 -4.99 7.46 17.76
N ALA A 365 -6.05 8.25 17.93
CA ALA A 365 -7.35 7.90 17.36
C ALA A 365 -7.28 7.91 15.82
N PRO A 366 -7.86 6.92 15.11
CA PRO A 366 -7.86 6.90 13.65
C PRO A 366 -8.51 8.16 13.05
N GLY A 367 -7.83 8.78 12.10
CA GLY A 367 -8.40 9.84 11.29
C GLY A 367 -9.33 9.32 10.20
N ALA A 368 -10.05 10.23 9.55
CA ALA A 368 -10.80 9.97 8.34
C ALA A 368 -10.67 11.17 7.39
N ALA A 369 -10.36 10.92 6.12
CA ALA A 369 -10.32 11.97 5.11
C ALA A 369 -11.71 12.18 4.51
N ALA A 370 -12.16 13.44 4.43
CA ALA A 370 -13.35 13.80 3.67
C ALA A 370 -13.11 13.57 2.17
N ALA A 371 -14.09 13.03 1.45
CA ALA A 371 -13.97 12.76 0.01
C ALA A 371 -13.70 14.06 -0.77
N THR A 372 -12.67 14.04 -1.62
CA THR A 372 -12.25 15.18 -2.44
C THR A 372 -12.27 14.77 -3.91
N ALA A 373 -12.75 15.66 -4.79
CA ALA A 373 -12.66 15.45 -6.23
C ALA A 373 -11.23 15.72 -6.72
N VAL A 374 -10.61 14.73 -7.34
CA VAL A 374 -9.28 14.89 -7.96
C VAL A 374 -9.44 15.66 -9.29
N PRO A 375 -8.57 16.64 -9.59
CA PRO A 375 -8.59 17.35 -10.87
C PRO A 375 -8.55 16.38 -12.06
N GLN A 376 -9.49 16.54 -12.98
CA GLN A 376 -9.50 15.74 -14.21
C GLN A 376 -8.34 16.15 -15.11
N ALA A 377 -7.65 15.15 -15.68
CA ALA A 377 -6.57 15.39 -16.62
C ALA A 377 -7.08 16.12 -17.89
N PRO A 378 -6.25 16.96 -18.52
CA PRO A 378 -6.61 17.59 -19.78
C PRO A 378 -6.83 16.54 -20.87
N ALA A 379 -7.83 16.75 -21.73
CA ALA A 379 -8.19 15.79 -22.76
C ALA A 379 -6.99 15.48 -23.70
N PRO A 380 -6.67 14.20 -23.96
CA PRO A 380 -5.46 13.85 -24.69
C PRO A 380 -5.43 14.39 -26.11
N SER A 381 -4.26 14.86 -26.52
CA SER A 381 -4.01 15.51 -27.81
C SER A 381 -4.24 14.54 -28.99
N LEU A 382 -4.43 15.08 -30.20
CA LEU A 382 -4.56 14.26 -31.41
C LEU A 382 -3.29 13.42 -31.69
N ALA A 383 -2.11 13.94 -31.35
CA ALA A 383 -0.86 13.20 -31.43
C ALA A 383 -0.82 12.04 -30.43
N ALA A 384 -1.17 12.28 -29.15
CA ALA A 384 -1.24 11.24 -28.14
C ALA A 384 -2.25 10.13 -28.51
N LYS A 385 -3.40 10.49 -29.10
CA LYS A 385 -4.38 9.53 -29.63
C LYS A 385 -3.84 8.68 -30.78
N ALA A 386 -3.05 9.26 -31.68
CA ALA A 386 -2.43 8.53 -32.78
C ALA A 386 -1.32 7.56 -32.32
N VAL A 387 -0.48 7.99 -31.37
CA VAL A 387 0.51 7.11 -30.72
C VAL A 387 -0.20 5.96 -30.00
N ASN A 388 -1.21 6.26 -29.19
CA ASN A 388 -1.94 5.22 -28.45
C ASN A 388 -2.62 4.21 -29.38
N ALA A 389 -3.27 4.67 -30.46
CA ALA A 389 -3.87 3.79 -31.46
C ALA A 389 -2.84 2.85 -32.11
N THR A 390 -1.58 3.27 -32.22
CA THR A 390 -0.49 2.47 -32.78
C THR A 390 0.00 1.41 -31.79
N VAL A 391 0.18 1.78 -30.51
CA VAL A 391 0.55 0.86 -29.42
C VAL A 391 -0.56 -0.18 -29.19
N VAL A 392 -1.82 0.26 -29.03
CA VAL A 392 -2.97 -0.62 -28.80
C VAL A 392 -3.18 -1.62 -29.95
N GLN A 393 -2.89 -1.24 -31.21
CA GLN A 393 -2.94 -2.17 -32.36
C GLN A 393 -1.88 -3.29 -32.30
N ALA A 394 -0.71 -3.05 -31.68
CA ALA A 394 0.30 -4.09 -31.45
C ALA A 394 0.01 -4.92 -30.19
N VAL A 395 -0.51 -4.27 -29.13
CA VAL A 395 -0.81 -4.88 -27.82
C VAL A 395 -1.96 -5.88 -27.89
N VAL A 396 -3.14 -5.44 -28.35
CA VAL A 396 -4.40 -6.22 -28.22
C VAL A 396 -4.36 -7.60 -28.89
N PRO A 397 -3.75 -7.78 -30.09
CA PRO A 397 -3.61 -9.10 -30.69
C PRO A 397 -2.78 -10.09 -29.87
N ALA A 398 -1.78 -9.61 -29.12
CA ALA A 398 -0.98 -10.45 -28.24
C ALA A 398 -1.81 -10.94 -27.03
N VAL A 399 -2.64 -10.08 -26.45
CA VAL A 399 -3.58 -10.46 -25.35
C VAL A 399 -4.53 -11.55 -25.80
N ALA A 400 -5.16 -11.34 -26.96
CA ALA A 400 -6.10 -12.28 -27.53
C ALA A 400 -5.44 -13.62 -27.89
N LEU A 401 -4.12 -13.65 -28.11
CA LEU A 401 -3.36 -14.89 -28.26
C LEU A 401 -3.05 -15.55 -26.91
N LEU A 402 -2.59 -14.79 -25.91
CA LEU A 402 -2.25 -15.30 -24.57
C LEU A 402 -3.48 -15.89 -23.85
N GLN A 403 -4.60 -15.15 -23.82
CA GLN A 403 -5.88 -15.60 -23.27
C GLN A 403 -6.45 -16.83 -24.02
N ARG A 404 -6.11 -17.03 -25.29
CA ARG A 404 -6.50 -18.25 -26.03
C ARG A 404 -5.55 -19.41 -25.78
N ALA A 405 -4.25 -19.17 -25.61
CA ALA A 405 -3.27 -20.20 -25.32
C ALA A 405 -3.54 -20.89 -23.98
N SER A 406 -3.80 -20.13 -22.93
CA SER A 406 -4.14 -20.64 -21.59
C SER A 406 -5.43 -21.47 -21.58
N ASN A 407 -6.42 -21.11 -22.42
CA ASN A 407 -7.72 -21.79 -22.51
C ASN A 407 -7.72 -23.10 -23.34
N VAL A 408 -6.63 -23.44 -24.05
CA VAL A 408 -6.65 -24.54 -25.05
C VAL A 408 -5.83 -25.77 -24.65
N VAL A 409 -4.81 -25.64 -23.79
CA VAL A 409 -3.95 -26.80 -23.41
C VAL A 409 -3.74 -26.85 -21.89
N PRO A 410 -4.33 -27.85 -21.18
CA PRO A 410 -4.04 -28.08 -19.77
C PRO A 410 -2.55 -28.37 -19.54
N GLY A 411 -1.87 -27.48 -18.82
CA GLY A 411 -0.44 -27.59 -18.49
C GLY A 411 0.51 -26.75 -19.34
N ILE A 412 0.04 -26.04 -20.38
CA ILE A 412 0.82 -24.93 -20.96
C ILE A 412 0.71 -23.73 -20.00
N GLY A 413 1.85 -23.14 -19.62
CA GLY A 413 1.88 -22.30 -18.44
C GLY A 413 1.87 -23.12 -17.15
N ASP A 414 2.72 -24.15 -17.09
CA ASP A 414 3.22 -24.72 -15.83
C ASP A 414 4.73 -24.44 -15.70
N ASN A 415 5.32 -24.77 -14.55
CA ASN A 415 6.74 -24.50 -14.26
C ASN A 415 7.75 -25.30 -15.12
N LYS A 416 7.32 -26.01 -16.17
CA LYS A 416 8.15 -26.80 -17.10
C LYS A 416 8.03 -26.37 -18.56
N ASP A 417 6.92 -25.76 -18.97
CA ASP A 417 6.71 -25.30 -20.36
C ASP A 417 6.05 -23.89 -20.39
N PRO A 418 6.86 -22.81 -20.39
CA PRO A 418 6.36 -21.44 -20.48
C PRO A 418 5.90 -21.12 -21.91
N ILE A 419 4.76 -20.45 -22.06
CA ILE A 419 4.09 -20.20 -23.36
C ILE A 419 5.10 -19.73 -24.44
N PRO A 420 5.40 -20.55 -25.47
CA PRO A 420 6.41 -20.22 -26.46
C PRO A 420 6.06 -18.94 -27.23
N GLY A 421 7.02 -17.99 -27.27
CA GLY A 421 6.85 -16.69 -27.91
C GLY A 421 6.25 -15.59 -27.01
N MET A 422 5.75 -15.90 -25.82
CA MET A 422 5.17 -14.91 -24.89
C MET A 422 6.14 -13.81 -24.46
N ALA A 423 7.33 -14.19 -23.98
CA ALA A 423 8.37 -13.22 -23.61
C ALA A 423 8.81 -12.36 -24.81
N GLN A 424 8.78 -12.93 -26.03
CA GLN A 424 9.09 -12.21 -27.26
C GLN A 424 7.97 -11.24 -27.66
N ALA A 425 6.70 -11.59 -27.43
CA ALA A 425 5.57 -10.69 -27.64
C ALA A 425 5.60 -9.50 -26.66
N LEU A 426 5.77 -9.77 -25.36
CA LEU A 426 5.90 -8.72 -24.34
C LEU A 426 7.11 -7.82 -24.60
N SER A 427 8.28 -8.39 -24.90
CA SER A 427 9.47 -7.61 -25.29
C SER A 427 9.24 -6.79 -26.58
N THR A 428 8.52 -7.32 -27.57
CA THR A 428 8.18 -6.57 -28.79
C THR A 428 7.29 -5.36 -28.48
N ILE A 429 6.32 -5.51 -27.57
CA ILE A 429 5.44 -4.41 -27.12
C ILE A 429 6.23 -3.39 -26.29
N GLY A 430 7.09 -3.84 -25.37
CA GLY A 430 7.96 -2.98 -24.58
C GLY A 430 8.85 -2.13 -25.49
N ASN A 431 9.67 -2.78 -26.33
CA ASN A 431 10.55 -2.12 -27.30
C ASN A 431 9.80 -1.11 -28.21
N LEU A 432 8.58 -1.44 -28.65
CA LEU A 432 7.76 -0.54 -29.46
C LEU A 432 7.30 0.68 -28.64
N THR A 433 6.80 0.47 -27.42
CA THR A 433 6.35 1.53 -26.52
C THR A 433 7.52 2.46 -26.18
N ASP A 434 8.65 1.89 -25.76
CA ASP A 434 9.91 2.57 -25.45
C ASP A 434 10.36 3.46 -26.61
N SER A 435 10.24 2.98 -27.86
CA SER A 435 10.61 3.74 -29.06
C SER A 435 9.65 4.89 -29.44
N LEU A 436 8.40 4.87 -28.94
CA LEU A 436 7.34 5.83 -29.30
C LEU A 436 7.01 6.82 -28.18
N VAL A 437 7.20 6.42 -26.93
CA VAL A 437 6.82 7.16 -25.71
C VAL A 437 8.05 7.53 -24.87
N GLY A 438 9.15 6.78 -25.03
CA GLY A 438 10.40 6.95 -24.28
C GLY A 438 10.49 6.05 -23.05
N THR A 439 11.72 5.69 -22.69
CA THR A 439 12.09 5.09 -21.40
C THR A 439 12.40 6.18 -20.37
N PHE A 440 13.07 5.84 -19.26
CA PHE A 440 13.70 6.87 -18.42
C PHE A 440 14.61 7.80 -19.25
N PRO A 441 14.70 9.11 -18.93
CA PRO A 441 15.65 10.01 -19.59
C PRO A 441 17.07 9.45 -19.52
N GLU A 442 17.85 9.56 -20.61
CA GLU A 442 19.20 8.96 -20.71
C GLU A 442 20.11 9.37 -19.54
N GLY A 443 19.99 10.60 -19.04
CA GLY A 443 20.74 11.11 -17.90
C GLY A 443 20.38 10.51 -16.52
N VAL A 444 19.28 9.76 -16.41
CA VAL A 444 18.93 8.96 -15.21
C VAL A 444 19.58 7.58 -15.28
N ILE A 445 19.63 6.96 -16.48
CA ILE A 445 20.27 5.65 -16.70
C ILE A 445 21.80 5.78 -16.69
N ALA A 446 22.36 6.88 -17.19
CA ALA A 446 23.80 7.14 -17.24
C ALA A 446 24.40 7.65 -15.91
N GLY A 447 23.66 7.56 -14.79
CA GLY A 447 24.02 8.11 -13.49
C GLY A 447 24.77 7.18 -12.54
N THR A 448 25.81 6.47 -13.02
CA THR A 448 26.63 5.52 -12.23
C THR A 448 28.13 5.80 -12.34
#